data_AF-A0A2G5SIP7-F1
#
_entry.id   AF-A0A2G5SIP7-F1
#
_cell.length_a   1.000
_cell.length_b   1.000
_cell.length_c   1.000
_cell.angle_alpha   90.00
_cell.angle_beta   90.00
_cell.angle_gamma   90.00
#
_symmetry.space_group_name_H-M   'P 1'
#
loop_
_entity.id
_entity.type
_entity.pdbx_description
1 polymer ?
#
loop_
_entity_poly.entity_id
_entity_poly.type
_entity_poly.pdbx_seq_one_letter_code
_entity_poly.pdbx_strand_id
1 'polypeptide(L)'
;MTLVYGSSKTRPIEYWIQIVPILLKSSHLKYGQVNIVVTEAGEFEKSLTQFGAEKDPENPHMFKYSIPDSDEFFEIKIEKYIYQITGIYIERKSNSA
;
A
#
# COMPACT_ATOMS: atom_id res chain seq x y z
N MET A 1 -12.17 -3.91 9.90
CA MET A 1 -12.04 -5.13 9.08
C MET A 1 -10.56 -5.38 8.83
N THR A 2 -10.15 -6.65 8.93
CA THR A 2 -8.81 -7.12 8.55
C THR A 2 -8.96 -7.87 7.23
N LEU A 3 -8.19 -7.49 6.22
CA LEU A 3 -8.15 -8.16 4.92
C LEU A 3 -6.79 -8.86 4.77
N VAL A 4 -6.79 -10.17 4.51
CA VAL A 4 -5.60 -10.89 4.07
C VAL A 4 -5.92 -11.50 2.72
N TYR A 5 -5.22 -11.05 1.69
CA TYR A 5 -5.37 -11.53 0.32
C TYR A 5 -4.04 -12.09 -0.18
N GLY A 6 -4.02 -13.37 -0.53
CA GLY A 6 -2.86 -14.01 -1.14
C GLY A 6 -3.21 -14.53 -2.53
N SER A 7 -2.42 -14.15 -3.53
CA SER A 7 -2.50 -14.75 -4.87
C SER A 7 -1.12 -15.28 -5.25
N SER A 8 -1.02 -16.60 -5.46
CA SER A 8 0.17 -17.22 -6.05
C SER A 8 0.32 -16.96 -7.55
N LYS A 9 -0.73 -16.42 -8.18
CA LYS A 9 -0.71 -16.00 -9.58
C LYS A 9 -0.25 -14.55 -9.69
N THR A 10 0.78 -14.32 -10.48
CA THR A 10 1.20 -12.99 -10.92
C THR A 10 0.03 -12.30 -11.60
N ARG A 11 -0.31 -11.10 -11.14
CA ARG A 11 -1.29 -10.22 -11.78
C ARG A 11 -0.55 -9.03 -12.39
N PRO A 12 -1.07 -8.46 -13.49
CA PRO A 12 -0.51 -7.23 -14.05
C PRO A 12 -0.49 -6.11 -13.01
N ILE A 13 0.48 -5.22 -13.09
CA ILE A 13 0.63 -4.11 -12.16
C ILE A 13 -0.63 -3.22 -12.10
N GLU A 14 -1.32 -3.06 -13.22
CA GLU A 14 -2.54 -2.24 -13.35
C GLU A 14 -3.65 -2.72 -12.42
N TYR A 15 -3.73 -4.04 -12.18
CA TYR A 15 -4.68 -4.60 -11.23
C TYR A 15 -4.40 -4.12 -9.81
N TRP A 16 -3.14 -4.08 -9.41
CA TRP A 16 -2.72 -3.63 -8.08
C TRP A 16 -2.81 -2.12 -7.91
N ILE A 17 -2.49 -1.37 -8.96
CA ILE A 17 -2.70 0.08 -9.04
C ILE A 17 -4.17 0.44 -8.84
N GLN A 18 -5.11 -0.42 -9.23
CA GLN A 18 -6.55 -0.20 -9.00
C GLN A 18 -7.00 -0.61 -7.59
N ILE A 19 -6.50 -1.73 -7.07
CA ILE A 19 -6.95 -2.26 -5.77
C ILE A 19 -6.49 -1.40 -4.60
N VAL A 20 -5.22 -1.00 -4.57
CA VAL A 20 -4.68 -0.30 -3.40
C VAL A 20 -5.42 1.02 -3.13
N PRO A 21 -5.73 1.88 -4.12
CA PRO A 21 -6.57 3.05 -3.90
C PRO A 21 -7.98 2.73 -3.40
N ILE A 22 -8.59 1.62 -3.83
CA ILE A 22 -9.90 1.19 -3.32
C ILE A 22 -9.79 0.83 -1.82
N LEU A 23 -8.73 0.13 -1.44
CA LEU A 23 -8.45 -0.19 -0.04
C LEU A 23 -8.23 1.07 0.81
N LEU A 24 -7.46 2.04 0.30
CA LEU A 24 -7.19 3.31 0.98
C LEU A 24 -8.44 4.19 1.13
N LYS A 25 -9.47 4.00 0.29
CA LYS A 25 -10.77 4.71 0.43
C LYS A 25 -11.72 4.03 1.40
N SER A 26 -11.40 2.84 1.90
CA SER A 26 -12.27 2.11 2.82
C SER A 26 -12.19 2.67 4.24
N SER A 27 -13.30 3.18 4.75
CA SER A 27 -13.45 3.64 6.14
C SER A 27 -13.35 2.50 7.16
N HIS A 28 -13.57 1.26 6.73
CA HIS A 28 -13.60 0.09 7.62
C HIS A 28 -12.28 -0.69 7.63
N LEU A 29 -11.33 -0.36 6.74
CA LEU A 29 -10.05 -1.04 6.68
C LEU A 29 -9.17 -0.58 7.85
N LYS A 30 -8.86 -1.52 8.74
CA LYS A 30 -7.87 -1.30 9.82
C LYS A 30 -6.51 -1.85 9.42
N TYR A 31 -6.51 -3.04 8.82
CA TYR A 31 -5.31 -3.72 8.36
C TYR A 31 -5.60 -4.48 7.07
N GLY A 32 -4.66 -4.43 6.13
CA GLY A 32 -4.67 -5.14 4.86
C GLY A 32 -3.30 -5.73 4.57
N GLN A 33 -3.23 -7.03 4.29
CA GLN A 33 -2.03 -7.67 3.75
C GLN A 33 -2.35 -8.26 2.39
N VAL A 34 -1.53 -7.92 1.41
CA VAL A 34 -1.64 -8.40 0.04
C VAL A 34 -0.33 -9.09 -0.32
N ASN A 35 -0.33 -10.41 -0.38
CA ASN A 35 0.83 -11.20 -0.81
C ASN A 35 0.77 -11.34 -2.33
N ILE A 36 1.76 -10.76 -3.02
CA ILE A 36 1.76 -10.56 -4.47
C ILE A 36 3.13 -10.82 -5.07
N VAL A 37 3.20 -10.90 -6.39
CA VAL A 37 4.47 -10.79 -7.13
C VAL A 37 4.26 -9.72 -8.19
N VAL A 38 4.97 -8.60 -8.09
CA VAL A 38 4.95 -7.51 -9.08
C VAL A 38 6.37 -7.20 -9.51
N THR A 39 6.63 -7.29 -10.81
CA THR A 39 7.95 -7.09 -11.42
C THR A 39 8.29 -5.62 -11.67
N GLU A 40 7.30 -4.76 -11.89
CA GLU A 40 7.51 -3.32 -12.09
C GLU A 40 7.41 -2.51 -10.78
N ALA A 41 8.22 -2.86 -9.76
CA ALA A 41 8.14 -2.25 -8.44
C ALA A 41 8.23 -0.70 -8.46
N GLY A 42 9.03 -0.13 -9.36
CA GLY A 42 9.19 1.31 -9.50
C GLY A 42 7.97 2.03 -10.08
N GLU A 43 7.21 1.39 -10.96
CA GLU A 43 5.97 1.96 -11.49
C GLU A 43 4.88 1.97 -10.42
N PHE A 44 4.83 0.91 -9.60
CA PHE A 44 3.86 0.82 -8.52
C PHE A 44 4.08 1.92 -7.48
N GLU A 45 5.33 2.16 -7.08
CA GLU A 45 5.67 3.26 -6.18
C GLU A 45 5.32 4.63 -6.76
N LYS A 46 5.59 4.87 -8.05
CA LYS A 46 5.20 6.12 -8.72
C LYS A 46 3.69 6.33 -8.67
N SER A 47 2.90 5.27 -8.90
CA SER A 47 1.44 5.35 -8.81
C SER A 47 0.98 5.67 -7.39
N LEU A 48 1.58 5.09 -6.35
CA LEU A 48 1.25 5.47 -4.96
C LEU A 48 1.48 6.96 -4.71
N THR A 49 2.61 7.52 -5.15
CA THR A 49 2.87 8.96 -5.03
C THR A 49 1.88 9.81 -5.82
N GLN A 50 1.50 9.38 -7.03
CA GLN A 50 0.47 10.06 -7.83
C GLN A 50 -0.92 10.06 -7.16
N PHE A 51 -1.22 9.05 -6.35
CA PHE A 51 -2.46 9.02 -5.57
C PHE A 51 -2.42 9.90 -4.32
N GLY A 52 -1.27 10.48 -3.97
CA GLY A 52 -1.10 11.32 -2.80
C GLY A 52 -0.43 10.62 -1.61
N ALA A 53 0.15 9.43 -1.81
CA ALA A 53 0.98 8.81 -0.77
C ALA A 53 2.38 9.46 -0.74
N GLU A 54 2.80 9.86 0.44
CA GLU A 54 4.12 10.45 0.69
C GLU A 54 5.12 9.35 1.03
N LYS A 55 6.30 9.38 0.42
CA LYS A 55 7.35 8.40 0.70
C LYS A 55 8.08 8.80 1.99
N ASP A 56 8.28 7.83 2.88
CA ASP A 56 9.05 8.05 4.10
C ASP A 56 10.54 8.27 3.76
N PRO A 57 11.15 9.39 4.22
CA PRO A 57 12.55 9.69 3.93
C PRO A 57 13.54 8.76 4.65
N GLU A 58 13.17 8.19 5.79
CA GLU A 58 13.98 7.27 6.57
C GLU A 58 13.77 5.81 6.13
N ASN A 59 12.59 5.50 5.61
CA ASN A 59 12.26 4.16 5.11
C ASN A 59 11.71 4.18 3.66
N PRO A 60 12.56 3.95 2.64
CA PRO A 60 12.16 4.03 1.23
C PRO A 60 11.20 2.92 0.78
N HIS A 61 10.83 2.00 1.66
CA HIS A 61 9.83 0.96 1.44
C HIS A 61 8.51 1.24 2.15
N MET A 62 8.38 2.43 2.74
CA MET A 62 7.22 2.86 3.49
C MET A 62 6.64 4.13 2.89
N PHE A 63 5.31 4.17 2.82
CA PHE A 63 4.55 5.31 2.34
C PHE A 63 3.47 5.67 3.35
N LYS A 64 3.18 6.95 3.48
CA LYS A 64 2.11 7.49 4.31
C LYS A 64 1.03 8.07 3.41
N TYR A 65 -0.21 7.66 3.61
CA TYR A 65 -1.36 8.19 2.90
C TYR A 65 -2.32 8.84 3.89
N SER A 66 -2.35 10.17 3.92
CA SER A 66 -3.21 10.94 4.82
C SER A 66 -4.69 10.80 4.40
N ILE A 67 -5.56 10.55 5.37
CA ILE A 67 -7.00 10.53 5.13
C ILE A 67 -7.50 11.99 5.23
N PRO A 68 -8.16 12.54 4.20
CA PRO A 68 -8.70 13.89 4.27
C PRO A 68 -9.63 14.08 5.48
N ASP A 69 -9.52 15.24 6.13
CA ASP A 69 -10.34 15.63 7.28
C ASP A 69 -10.24 14.69 8.50
N SER A 70 -9.14 13.92 8.61
CA SER A 70 -8.87 13.01 9.70
C SER A 70 -7.42 13.14 10.20
N ASP A 71 -7.21 12.90 11.49
CA ASP A 71 -5.89 12.72 12.09
C ASP A 71 -5.30 11.32 11.81
N GLU A 72 -6.10 10.45 11.19
CA GLU A 72 -5.72 9.12 10.74
C GLU A 72 -5.03 9.13 9.38
N PHE A 73 -4.20 8.13 9.16
CA PHE A 73 -3.51 7.88 7.90
C PHE A 73 -3.35 6.38 7.69
N PHE A 74 -3.08 5.99 6.45
CA PHE A 74 -2.62 4.65 6.14
C PHE A 74 -1.11 4.63 6.00
N GLU A 75 -0.45 3.74 6.72
CA GLU A 75 0.93 3.35 6.48
C GLU A 75 0.94 2.18 5.49
N ILE A 76 1.71 2.31 4.42
CA ILE A 76 1.81 1.33 3.35
C ILE A 76 3.26 0.85 3.29
N LYS A 77 3.50 -0.38 3.75
CA LYS A 77 4.81 -1.04 3.64
C LYS A 77 4.85 -1.93 2.40
N ILE A 78 5.88 -1.76 1.59
CA ILE A 78 6.17 -2.58 0.42
C ILE A 78 7.31 -3.52 0.77
N GLU A 79 7.07 -4.83 0.72
CA GLU A 79 8.15 -5.81 0.79
C GLU A 79 8.68 -6.10 -0.61
N LYS A 80 10.00 -6.02 -0.75
CA LYS A 80 10.70 -6.28 -2.00
C LYS A 80 11.67 -7.43 -1.89
N TYR A 81 11.76 -8.19 -2.97
CA TYR A 81 12.84 -9.14 -3.23
C TYR A 81 13.51 -8.80 -4.55
N ILE A 82 14.75 -8.31 -4.47
CA ILE A 82 15.54 -7.80 -5.61
C ILE A 82 14.80 -6.66 -6.34
N TYR A 83 14.09 -6.97 -7.44
CA TYR A 83 13.32 -6.00 -8.24
C TYR A 83 11.81 -6.21 -8.13
N GLN A 84 11.36 -7.23 -7.39
CA GLN A 84 9.95 -7.60 -7.31
C GLN A 84 9.35 -7.18 -5.98
N ILE A 85 8.09 -6.72 -6.00
CA ILE A 85 7.29 -6.59 -4.78
C ILE A 85 6.72 -7.96 -4.45
N THR A 86 6.96 -8.43 -3.23
CA THR A 86 6.44 -9.70 -2.71
C THR A 86 5.27 -9.52 -1.75
N GLY A 87 5.09 -8.31 -1.23
CA GLY A 87 4.01 -8.01 -0.29
C GLY A 87 3.71 -6.52 -0.20
N ILE A 88 2.43 -6.21 0.02
CA ILE A 88 1.96 -4.88 0.37
C ILE A 88 1.19 -5.01 1.68
N TYR A 89 1.58 -4.22 2.66
CA TYR A 89 0.92 -4.16 3.96
C TYR A 89 0.38 -2.76 4.13
N ILE A 90 -0.90 -2.65 4.50
CA ILE A 90 -1.62 -1.40 4.69
C ILE A 90 -2.16 -1.42 6.12
N GLU A 91 -1.80 -0.44 6.91
CA GLU A 91 -2.26 -0.31 8.29
C GLU A 91 -2.82 1.09 8.51
N ARG A 92 -4.04 1.19 9.05
CA ARG A 92 -4.61 2.47 9.47
C ARG A 92 -4.05 2.82 10.84
N LYS A 93 -3.45 4.01 10.97
CA LYS A 93 -2.89 4.55 12.20
C LYS A 93 -3.46 5.95 12.46
N SER A 94 -3.47 6.36 13.72
CA SER A 94 -3.77 7.73 14.15
C SER A 94 -2.47 8.41 14.61
N ASN A 95 -2.35 9.72 14.40
CA ASN A 95 -1.28 10.48 15.05
C ASN A 95 -1.56 10.68 16.56
N SER A 96 -2.81 10.47 16.99
CA SER A 96 -3.20 10.41 18.40
C SER A 96 -2.86 9.04 18.99
N ALA A 97 -2.03 9.05 20.04
CA ALA A 97 -1.68 7.89 20.85
C ALA A 97 -2.82 7.45 21.78
#